data_AF-A0A2D9G976-F1
#
_entry.id   AF-A0A2D9G976-F1
#
_cell.length_a   1.000
_cell.length_b   1.000
_cell.length_c   1.000
_cell.angle_alpha   90.00
_cell.angle_beta   90.00
_cell.angle_gamma   90.00
#
_symmetry.space_group_name_H-M   'P 1'
#
loop_
_entity.id
_entity.type
_entity.pdbx_description
1 polymer ?
#
loop_
_entity_poly.entity_id
_entity_poly.type
_entity_poly.pdbx_seq_one_letter_code
_entity_poly.pdbx_strand_id
1 'polypeptide(L)'
;MNQRRLTSNISSIYLISFLILIIFFPSPVQGLCTGPEACGILGGALLSILTIPICIIAFLFAIWPKTRKALQFFAILPGLMTLITIYLFAIQADRFDLIFLPLIHFGIMILMIGIGRFDSSKKSKSLEI
;
A
#
# COMPACT_ATOMS: atom_id res chain seq x y z
N MET A 1 -3.33 36.78 -21.70
CA MET A 1 -4.34 35.98 -20.99
C MET A 1 -3.65 34.80 -20.33
N ASN A 2 -3.81 34.66 -19.01
CA ASN A 2 -2.81 34.14 -18.04
C ASN A 2 -2.70 32.59 -18.00
N GLN A 3 -1.57 32.00 -18.44
CA GLN A 3 -1.32 30.54 -18.39
C GLN A 3 -1.44 29.92 -16.99
N ARG A 4 -1.21 30.69 -15.91
CA ARG A 4 -1.38 30.22 -14.53
C ARG A 4 -2.82 29.86 -14.17
N ARG A 5 -3.81 30.43 -14.86
CA ARG A 5 -5.23 30.15 -14.61
C ARG A 5 -5.66 28.82 -15.26
N LEU A 6 -5.02 28.42 -16.35
CA LEU A 6 -5.32 27.19 -17.08
C LEU A 6 -4.81 25.94 -16.31
N THR A 7 -3.59 25.99 -15.77
CA THR A 7 -3.03 24.89 -14.95
C THR A 7 -3.75 24.72 -13.62
N SER A 8 -4.20 25.82 -13.00
CA SER A 8 -5.04 25.78 -11.80
C SER A 8 -6.38 25.08 -12.05
N ASN A 9 -7.04 25.40 -13.17
CA ASN A 9 -8.31 24.75 -13.53
C ASN A 9 -8.12 23.25 -13.84
N ILE A 10 -7.03 22.86 -14.50
CA ILE A 10 -6.75 21.44 -14.77
C ILE A 10 -6.50 20.67 -13.47
N SER A 11 -5.65 21.18 -12.58
CA SER A 11 -5.44 20.57 -11.25
C SER A 11 -6.73 20.53 -10.42
N SER A 12 -7.54 21.59 -10.48
CA SER A 12 -8.84 21.64 -9.80
C SER A 12 -9.81 20.61 -10.37
N ILE A 13 -9.86 20.42 -11.69
CA ILE A 13 -10.71 19.40 -12.34
C ILE A 13 -10.26 18.00 -11.97
N TYR A 14 -8.96 17.70 -11.93
CA TYR A 14 -8.47 16.40 -11.46
C TYR A 14 -8.78 16.18 -9.99
N LEU A 15 -8.64 17.21 -9.15
CA LEU A 15 -8.91 17.12 -7.73
C LEU A 15 -10.41 16.97 -7.45
N ILE A 16 -11.26 17.68 -8.18
CA ILE A 16 -12.72 17.55 -8.14
C ILE A 16 -13.16 16.21 -8.71
N SER A 17 -12.57 15.72 -9.80
CA SER A 17 -12.89 14.41 -10.38
C SER A 17 -12.46 13.27 -9.47
N PHE A 18 -11.32 13.38 -8.80
CA PHE A 18 -10.87 12.44 -7.76
C PHE A 18 -11.77 12.50 -6.52
N LEU A 19 -12.15 13.70 -6.09
CA LEU A 19 -13.07 13.90 -4.96
C LEU A 19 -14.48 13.37 -5.29
N ILE A 20 -14.96 13.61 -6.50
CA ILE A 20 -16.20 13.03 -7.02
C ILE A 20 -16.04 11.52 -7.12
N LEU A 21 -14.95 10.95 -7.61
CA LEU A 21 -14.73 9.49 -7.62
C LEU A 21 -14.80 8.90 -6.20
N ILE A 22 -14.24 9.59 -5.19
CA ILE A 22 -14.31 9.19 -3.79
C ILE A 22 -15.74 9.29 -3.23
N ILE A 23 -16.47 10.35 -3.58
CA ILE A 23 -17.83 10.62 -3.08
C ILE A 23 -18.89 9.78 -3.82
N PHE A 24 -18.70 9.55 -5.12
CA PHE A 24 -19.59 8.80 -6.01
C PHE A 24 -19.25 7.32 -6.12
N PHE A 25 -18.19 6.83 -5.47
CA PHE A 25 -18.12 5.41 -5.12
C PHE A 25 -19.21 5.17 -4.06
N PRO A 26 -20.42 4.73 -4.46
CA PRO A 26 -21.53 4.64 -3.54
C PRO A 26 -21.26 3.42 -2.66
N SER A 27 -21.13 3.62 -1.36
CA SER A 27 -21.69 2.76 -0.32
C SER A 27 -22.04 1.30 -0.72
N PRO A 28 -21.11 0.33 -0.54
CA PRO A 28 -21.51 -0.96 0.01
C PRO A 28 -20.96 -1.13 1.43
N VAL A 29 -20.07 -0.27 1.91
CA VAL A 29 -19.48 -0.42 3.26
C VAL A 29 -20.50 -0.24 4.36
N GLN A 30 -21.40 0.74 4.23
CA GLN A 30 -22.37 1.08 5.27
C GLN A 30 -23.54 0.08 5.36
N GLY A 31 -23.82 -0.66 4.28
CA GLY A 31 -24.82 -1.74 4.24
C GLY A 31 -24.26 -3.14 4.46
N LEU A 32 -22.94 -3.33 4.34
CA LEU A 32 -22.26 -4.62 4.47
C LEU A 32 -21.51 -4.76 5.82
N CYS A 33 -21.19 -3.64 6.50
CA CYS A 33 -20.73 -3.63 7.90
C CYS A 33 -21.93 -3.75 8.88
N THR A 34 -22.70 -4.84 8.80
CA THR A 34 -23.83 -5.09 9.71
C THR A 34 -23.41 -5.51 11.12
N GLY A 35 -22.11 -5.80 11.31
CA GLY A 35 -21.47 -6.13 12.58
C GLY A 35 -19.98 -5.78 12.55
N PRO A 36 -19.33 -5.68 13.72
CA PRO A 36 -17.89 -5.40 13.81
C PRO A 36 -17.08 -6.40 12.97
N GLU A 37 -17.49 -7.65 12.91
CA GLU A 37 -16.82 -8.71 12.18
C GLU A 37 -16.86 -8.53 10.66
N ALA A 38 -18.02 -8.18 10.11
CA ALA A 38 -18.18 -7.91 8.68
C ALA A 38 -17.37 -6.68 8.26
N CYS A 39 -17.24 -5.70 9.17
CA CYS A 39 -16.48 -4.49 8.92
C CYS A 39 -14.97 -4.71 8.95
N GLY A 40 -14.48 -5.55 9.86
CA GLY A 40 -13.09 -6.01 9.86
C GLY A 40 -12.71 -6.68 8.54
N ILE A 41 -13.57 -7.59 8.07
CA ILE A 41 -13.32 -8.33 6.82
C ILE A 41 -13.32 -7.41 5.61
N LEU A 42 -14.35 -6.56 5.48
CA LEU A 42 -14.50 -5.66 4.35
C LEU A 42 -13.39 -4.60 4.30
N GLY A 43 -13.06 -4.01 5.46
CA GLY A 43 -11.99 -3.04 5.57
C GLY A 43 -10.64 -3.65 5.17
N GLY A 44 -10.33 -4.85 5.68
CA GLY A 44 -9.09 -5.56 5.33
C GLY A 44 -9.03 -5.97 3.85
N ALA A 45 -10.16 -6.39 3.27
CA ALA A 45 -10.24 -6.74 1.85
C ALA A 45 -10.04 -5.53 0.93
N LEU A 46 -10.72 -4.41 1.22
CA LEU A 46 -10.58 -3.17 0.44
C LEU A 46 -9.16 -2.61 0.52
N LEU A 47 -8.56 -2.59 1.72
CA LEU A 47 -7.16 -2.21 1.89
C LEU A 47 -6.24 -3.11 1.06
N SER A 48 -6.48 -4.42 1.06
CA SER A 48 -5.65 -5.38 0.31
C SER A 48 -5.79 -5.17 -1.20
N ILE A 49 -7.00 -4.94 -1.71
CA ILE A 49 -7.26 -4.67 -3.14
C ILE A 49 -6.48 -3.44 -3.61
N LEU A 50 -6.34 -2.40 -2.78
CA LEU A 50 -5.57 -1.21 -3.13
C LEU A 50 -4.06 -1.39 -2.93
N THR A 51 -3.67 -2.09 -1.87
CA THR A 51 -2.26 -2.24 -1.48
C THR A 51 -1.51 -3.15 -2.43
N ILE A 52 -2.11 -4.28 -2.83
CA ILE A 52 -1.48 -5.26 -3.71
C ILE A 52 -0.96 -4.63 -5.02
N PRO A 53 -1.76 -3.88 -5.82
CA PRO A 53 -1.26 -3.27 -7.05
C PRO A 53 -0.17 -2.23 -6.77
N ILE A 54 -0.27 -1.47 -5.68
CA ILE A 54 0.78 -0.50 -5.28
C ILE A 54 2.09 -1.25 -4.94
N CYS A 55 2.01 -2.34 -4.19
CA CYS A 55 3.16 -3.17 -3.86
C CYS A 55 3.79 -3.81 -5.11
N ILE A 56 2.99 -4.27 -6.08
CA ILE A 56 3.49 -4.80 -7.36
C ILE A 56 4.26 -3.73 -8.13
N ILE A 57 3.70 -2.52 -8.26
CA ILE A 57 4.36 -1.39 -8.93
C ILE A 57 5.65 -1.03 -8.20
N ALA A 58 5.62 -0.97 -6.87
CA ALA A 58 6.81 -0.70 -6.07
C ALA A 58 7.88 -1.79 -6.27
N PHE A 59 7.47 -3.05 -6.44
CA PHE A 59 8.37 -4.16 -6.70
C PHE A 59 9.11 -4.03 -8.04
N LEU A 60 8.54 -3.36 -9.04
CA LEU A 60 9.26 -3.06 -10.29
C LEU A 60 10.53 -2.22 -10.04
N PHE A 61 10.55 -1.39 -8.99
CA PHE A 61 11.74 -0.65 -8.59
C PHE A 61 12.88 -1.52 -8.04
N ALA A 62 12.63 -2.81 -7.77
CA ALA A 62 13.68 -3.76 -7.41
C ALA A 62 14.67 -4.01 -8.57
N ILE A 63 14.22 -3.84 -9.82
CA ILE A 63 15.01 -4.09 -11.02
C ILE A 63 16.18 -3.10 -11.12
N TRP A 64 15.98 -1.83 -10.73
CA TRP A 64 17.04 -0.82 -10.81
C TRP A 64 17.78 -0.64 -9.48
N PRO A 65 19.12 -0.78 -9.43
CA PRO A 65 19.88 -0.65 -8.18
C PRO A 65 19.75 0.75 -7.55
N LYS A 66 19.63 1.80 -8.39
CA LYS A 66 19.45 3.19 -7.93
C LYS A 66 18.12 3.40 -7.20
N THR A 67 17.07 2.68 -7.56
CA THR A 67 15.73 2.80 -6.97
C THR A 67 15.50 1.84 -5.80
N ARG A 68 16.45 0.94 -5.50
CA ARG A 68 16.34 -0.02 -4.38
C ARG A 68 16.28 0.63 -3.00
N LYS A 69 16.84 1.83 -2.81
CA LYS A 69 16.63 2.58 -1.55
C LYS A 69 15.20 3.08 -1.40
N ALA A 70 14.55 3.47 -2.51
CA ALA A 70 13.13 3.80 -2.48
C ALA A 70 12.28 2.55 -2.18
N LEU A 71 12.71 1.36 -2.61
CA LEU A 71 12.04 0.10 -2.27
C LEU A 71 11.95 -0.14 -0.75
N GLN A 72 12.98 0.25 0.03
CA GLN A 72 12.94 0.17 1.50
C GLN A 72 11.89 1.12 2.10
N PHE A 73 11.77 2.33 1.53
CA PHE A 73 10.72 3.27 1.93
C PHE A 73 9.33 2.73 1.60
N PHE A 74 9.15 2.15 0.41
CA PHE A 74 7.90 1.50 0.02
C PHE A 74 7.58 0.25 0.85
N ALA A 75 8.57 -0.40 1.48
CA ALA A 75 8.34 -1.54 2.38
C ALA A 75 7.58 -1.15 3.66
N ILE A 76 7.56 0.14 4.03
CA ILE A 76 6.75 0.63 5.15
C ILE A 76 5.25 0.39 4.89
N LEU A 77 4.83 0.48 3.62
CA LEU A 77 3.43 0.32 3.22
C LEU A 77 2.88 -1.10 3.54
N PRO A 78 3.49 -2.21 3.06
CA PRO A 78 3.04 -3.55 3.44
C PRO A 78 3.22 -3.84 4.94
N GLY A 79 4.21 -3.22 5.60
CA GLY A 79 4.37 -3.31 7.06
C GLY A 79 3.20 -2.68 7.82
N LEU A 80 2.79 -1.47 7.46
CA LEU A 80 1.63 -0.79 8.03
C LEU A 80 0.34 -1.58 7.76
N MET A 81 0.21 -2.12 6.54
CA MET A 81 -0.94 -2.94 6.15
C MET A 81 -1.03 -4.23 6.96
N THR A 82 0.11 -4.84 7.29
CA THR A 82 0.17 -5.98 8.21
C THR A 82 -0.43 -5.63 9.57
N LEU A 83 -0.02 -4.51 10.16
CA LEU A 83 -0.56 -4.04 11.46
C LEU A 83 -2.07 -3.80 11.39
N ILE A 84 -2.51 -3.07 10.37
CA ILE A 84 -3.93 -2.72 10.21
C ILE A 84 -4.78 -3.98 9.95
N THR A 85 -4.33 -4.89 9.09
CA THR A 85 -5.07 -6.13 8.79
C THR A 85 -5.05 -7.13 9.94
N ILE A 86 -3.99 -7.20 10.75
CA ILE A 86 -4.00 -7.96 12.01
C ILE A 86 -5.09 -7.43 12.94
N TYR A 87 -5.17 -6.11 13.12
CA TYR A 87 -6.21 -5.51 13.95
C TYR A 87 -7.62 -5.83 13.41
N LEU A 88 -7.84 -5.61 12.12
CA LEU A 88 -9.14 -5.84 11.46
C LEU A 88 -9.57 -7.32 11.49
N PHE A 89 -8.66 -8.27 11.24
CA PHE A 89 -9.03 -9.69 11.14
C PHE A 89 -8.97 -10.43 12.48
N ALA A 90 -7.95 -10.19 13.30
CA ALA A 90 -7.75 -10.94 14.54
C ALA A 90 -8.50 -10.32 15.73
N ILE A 91 -8.62 -8.99 15.80
CA ILE A 91 -9.27 -8.32 16.94
C ILE A 91 -10.71 -7.97 16.61
N GLN A 92 -10.96 -7.42 15.41
CA GLN A 92 -12.30 -6.95 15.06
C GLN A 92 -13.20 -8.03 14.45
N ALA A 93 -12.63 -8.96 13.68
CA ALA A 93 -13.41 -10.02 13.03
C ALA A 93 -13.29 -11.41 13.67
N ASP A 94 -12.41 -11.59 14.66
CA ASP A 94 -12.14 -12.88 15.33
C ASP A 94 -11.96 -14.05 14.34
N ARG A 95 -11.39 -13.75 13.17
CA ARG A 95 -11.23 -14.68 12.05
C ARG A 95 -9.76 -14.97 11.83
N PHE A 96 -9.24 -15.90 12.63
CA PHE A 96 -7.88 -16.39 12.52
C PHE A 96 -7.59 -17.10 11.19
N ASP A 97 -8.61 -17.62 10.50
CA ASP A 97 -8.45 -18.20 9.16
C ASP A 97 -7.86 -17.18 8.16
N LEU A 98 -8.10 -15.88 8.37
CA LEU A 98 -7.58 -14.81 7.51
C LEU A 98 -6.20 -14.30 7.93
N ILE A 99 -5.57 -14.86 8.98
CA ILE A 99 -4.26 -14.41 9.48
C ILE A 99 -3.12 -14.64 8.48
N PHE A 100 -3.32 -15.53 7.51
CA PHE A 100 -2.38 -15.73 6.42
C PHE A 100 -2.20 -14.46 5.56
N LEU A 101 -3.24 -13.63 5.44
CA LEU A 101 -3.21 -12.42 4.63
C LEU A 101 -2.26 -11.33 5.18
N PRO A 102 -2.30 -10.94 6.48
CA PRO A 102 -1.27 -10.08 7.06
C PRO A 102 0.12 -10.71 7.00
N LEU A 103 0.23 -12.04 7.14
CA LEU A 103 1.52 -12.71 7.07
C LEU A 103 2.19 -12.59 5.68
N ILE A 104 1.40 -12.63 4.60
CA ILE A 104 1.90 -12.35 3.24
C ILE A 104 2.45 -10.93 3.16
N HIS A 105 1.72 -9.93 3.67
CA HIS A 105 2.18 -8.54 3.67
C HIS A 105 3.49 -8.38 4.46
N PHE A 106 3.62 -9.06 5.60
CA PHE A 106 4.83 -9.09 6.38
C PHE A 106 6.01 -9.71 5.63
N GLY A 107 5.78 -10.82 4.92
CA GLY A 107 6.78 -11.46 4.06
C GLY A 107 7.25 -10.54 2.94
N ILE A 108 6.33 -9.82 2.30
CA ILE A 108 6.65 -8.83 1.26
C ILE A 108 7.51 -7.70 1.84
N MET A 109 7.17 -7.18 3.04
CA MET A 109 7.98 -6.16 3.72
C MET A 109 9.43 -6.63 3.91
N ILE A 110 9.62 -7.83 4.47
CA ILE A 110 10.97 -8.39 4.70
C ILE A 110 11.72 -8.52 3.37
N LEU A 111 11.05 -9.01 2.33
CA LEU A 111 11.64 -9.20 1.02
C LEU A 111 12.09 -7.86 0.40
N MET A 112 11.25 -6.82 0.47
CA MET A 112 11.58 -5.48 -0.03
C MET A 112 12.76 -4.86 0.73
N ILE A 113 12.79 -4.99 2.06
CA ILE A 113 13.91 -4.51 2.88
C ILE A 113 15.20 -5.27 2.54
N GLY A 114 15.11 -6.59 2.43
CA GLY A 114 16.23 -7.46 2.08
C GLY A 114 16.86 -7.06 0.76
N ILE A 115 16.06 -7.01 -0.32
CA ILE A 115 16.52 -6.60 -1.66
C ILE A 115 17.15 -5.20 -1.63
N GLY A 116 16.54 -4.27 -0.89
CA GLY A 116 17.07 -2.92 -0.72
C GLY A 116 18.46 -2.88 -0.07
N ARG A 117 18.72 -3.77 0.90
CA ARG A 117 19.99 -3.83 1.65
C ARG A 117 21.11 -4.56 0.91
N PHE A 118 20.79 -5.57 0.09
CA PHE A 118 21.80 -6.38 -0.60
C PHE A 118 22.73 -5.57 -1.53
N ASP A 119 22.21 -4.51 -2.18
CA ASP A 119 23.02 -3.68 -3.09
C ASP A 119 24.03 -2.78 -2.35
N SER A 120 23.63 -2.24 -1.20
CA SER A 120 24.50 -1.43 -0.34
C SER A 120 25.69 -2.25 0.18
N SER A 121 25.49 -3.54 0.43
CA SER A 121 26.56 -4.47 0.86
C SER A 121 27.54 -4.80 -0.27
N LYS A 122 27.05 -5.04 -1.51
CA LYS A 122 27.93 -5.25 -2.67
C LYS A 122 28.77 -4.01 -2.99
N LYS A 123 28.17 -2.81 -2.93
CA LYS A 123 28.90 -1.56 -3.17
C LYS A 123 30.01 -1.32 -2.14
N SER A 124 29.77 -1.64 -0.87
CA SER A 124 30.78 -1.55 0.20
C SER A 124 31.98 -2.47 -0.06
N LYS A 125 31.73 -3.74 -0.40
CA LYS A 125 32.80 -4.72 -0.66
C LYS A 125 33.64 -4.43 -1.90
N SER A 126 33.11 -3.69 -2.88
CA SER A 126 33.85 -3.31 -4.08
C SER A 126 34.76 -2.09 -3.90
N LEU A 127 34.64 -1.37 -2.78
CA LEU A 127 35.47 -0.20 -2.43
C LEU A 127 36.62 -0.56 -1.46
N GLU A 128 36.62 -1.78 -0.92
CA GLU A 128 37.67 -2.33 -0.04
C GLU A 128 38.70 -3.21 -0.79
N ILE A 129 38.61 -3.30 -2.13
CA ILE A 129 39.57 -4.02 -2.99
C ILE A 129 40.35 -3.01 -3.82
#